data_AF-A0A1V6CXQ1-F1
#
_entry.id   AF-A0A1V6CXQ1-F1
#
_cell.length_a   1.000
_cell.length_b   1.000
_cell.length_c   1.000
_cell.angle_alpha   90.00
_cell.angle_beta   90.00
_cell.angle_gamma   90.00
#
_symmetry.space_group_name_H-M   'P 1'
#
loop_
_entity.id
_entity.type
_entity.pdbx_description
1 polymer ?
#
loop_
_entity_poly.entity_id
_entity_poly.type
_entity_poly.pdbx_seq_one_letter_code
_entity_poly.pdbx_strand_id
1 'polypeptide(L)'
;MRANGGGRITKTPEITKITTNTERELGDTKRRFVDLHTHSTASDGGLSPAELVRLADQARLAAVALTDHDTVEGLDEACRAARECPDLALVPGIEVSASCPHGTLHLLGLGIDPASDALARTLQTLQAGRAERNPRILARLGELGMPLTMEEVLEAAGPAPAGQRHVVGRAHIAQALHHKGYVSDVQQAFARWIGQGKPAYFDKERLSPAQAIDAIRRAGGLAVLAHPVHLRMDNRLQLERVVRELAGHGLEGIEAYHSDHSDTLTRICLDLGRRLGLAVVGGSDFHGPPKPHVRLGRPRVPVAALGPAVWRIIDRSR
;
A
#
# COMPACT_ATOMS: atom_id res chain seq x y z
N MET A 1 -8.61 10.67 -70.82
CA MET A 1 -8.07 11.82 -70.05
C MET A 1 -8.64 11.71 -68.63
N ARG A 2 -7.94 11.03 -67.70
CA ARG A 2 -7.09 11.59 -66.61
C ARG A 2 -7.80 12.56 -65.64
N ALA A 3 -8.07 12.09 -64.43
CA ALA A 3 -7.76 12.69 -63.10
C ALA A 3 -8.48 11.84 -62.01
N ASN A 4 -7.80 11.00 -61.19
CA ASN A 4 -7.14 11.30 -59.90
C ASN A 4 -7.94 12.28 -59.01
N GLY A 5 -8.24 12.04 -57.73
CA GLY A 5 -7.88 10.99 -56.77
C GLY A 5 -8.49 11.35 -55.41
N GLY A 6 -8.53 10.43 -54.45
CA GLY A 6 -9.04 10.72 -53.11
C GLY A 6 -9.17 9.48 -52.23
N GLY A 7 -8.03 8.92 -51.80
CA GLY A 7 -7.99 7.82 -50.85
C GLY A 7 -8.40 8.26 -49.44
N ARG A 8 -9.28 7.48 -48.80
CA ARG A 8 -9.51 7.52 -47.35
C ARG A 8 -8.68 6.40 -46.72
N ILE A 9 -7.62 6.80 -46.02
CA ILE A 9 -6.84 5.94 -45.13
C ILE A 9 -7.36 6.22 -43.72
N THR A 10 -8.00 5.24 -43.08
CA THR A 10 -8.28 5.26 -41.63
C THR A 10 -7.06 4.76 -40.89
N LYS A 11 -6.31 5.67 -40.25
CA LYS A 11 -5.25 5.34 -39.29
C LYS A 11 -5.74 5.58 -37.87
N THR A 12 -5.67 4.53 -37.07
CA THR A 12 -5.71 4.48 -35.60
C THR A 12 -4.66 5.46 -35.02
N PRO A 13 -4.93 6.17 -33.90
CA PRO A 13 -3.96 7.10 -33.36
C PRO A 13 -2.78 6.35 -32.70
N GLU A 14 -1.60 6.47 -33.31
CA GLU A 14 -0.30 6.07 -32.76
C GLU A 14 0.08 7.00 -31.60
N ILE A 15 0.26 6.41 -30.41
CA ILE A 15 0.91 7.01 -29.25
C ILE A 15 2.39 7.24 -29.63
N THR A 16 2.72 8.46 -30.05
CA THR A 16 4.07 8.80 -30.49
C THR A 16 4.81 9.63 -29.43
N LYS A 17 5.78 8.97 -28.79
CA LYS A 17 7.12 9.45 -28.38
C LYS A 17 7.22 10.86 -27.77
N ILE A 18 7.29 10.91 -26.44
CA ILE A 18 8.04 11.93 -25.70
C ILE A 18 9.13 11.22 -24.90
N THR A 19 10.31 11.04 -25.49
CA THR A 19 11.57 10.85 -24.76
C THR A 19 12.73 10.95 -25.74
N THR A 20 13.34 12.13 -25.85
CA THR A 20 14.70 12.26 -26.40
C THR A 20 15.47 13.26 -25.55
N ASN A 21 16.22 12.73 -24.57
CA ASN A 21 17.57 13.14 -24.15
C ASN A 21 17.85 12.67 -22.71
N THR A 22 18.14 11.39 -22.53
CA THR A 22 18.82 10.86 -21.32
C THR A 22 19.59 9.56 -21.61
N GLU A 23 20.12 9.38 -22.82
CA GLU A 23 20.94 8.21 -23.19
C GLU A 23 22.40 8.60 -23.44
N ARG A 24 22.97 9.34 -22.49
CA ARG A 24 24.42 9.58 -22.43
C ARG A 24 24.97 9.40 -21.02
N GLU A 25 24.57 8.32 -20.37
CA GLU A 25 25.22 7.73 -19.18
C GLU A 25 25.13 6.20 -19.23
N LEU A 26 25.81 5.57 -20.18
CA LEU A 26 26.15 4.15 -20.08
C LEU A 26 27.33 4.04 -19.10
N GLY A 27 27.03 3.75 -17.83
CA GLY A 27 28.04 3.59 -16.78
C GLY A 27 27.53 3.11 -15.42
N ASP A 28 26.23 3.19 -15.15
CA ASP A 28 25.65 2.66 -13.92
C ASP A 28 24.41 1.80 -14.21
N THR A 29 24.65 0.49 -14.30
CA THR A 29 23.61 -0.53 -14.49
C THR A 29 22.86 -0.83 -13.19
N LYS A 30 23.33 -0.32 -12.05
CA LYS A 30 22.82 -0.68 -10.73
C LYS A 30 21.50 0.03 -10.46
N ARG A 31 20.44 -0.74 -10.19
CA ARG A 31 19.18 -0.19 -9.67
C ARG A 31 19.42 0.36 -8.26
N ARG A 32 19.08 1.63 -8.03
CA ARG A 32 19.45 2.38 -6.80
C ARG A 32 18.28 2.75 -5.89
N PHE A 33 17.05 2.49 -6.31
CA PHE A 33 15.85 2.92 -5.60
C PHE A 33 14.94 1.74 -5.28
N VAL A 34 14.20 1.84 -4.18
CA VAL A 34 13.21 0.85 -3.77
C VAL A 34 11.82 1.47 -3.66
N ASP A 35 10.83 0.61 -3.55
CA ASP A 35 9.50 0.96 -3.07
C ASP A 35 8.97 -0.13 -2.13
N LEU A 36 9.04 0.10 -0.81
CA LEU A 36 8.75 -0.93 0.19
C LEU A 36 7.34 -0.81 0.79
N HIS A 37 6.44 -0.11 0.11
CA HIS A 37 5.05 0.04 0.54
C HIS A 37 4.15 0.18 -0.70
N THR A 38 3.54 -0.92 -1.13
CA THR A 38 2.70 -0.97 -2.33
C THR A 38 1.55 -1.96 -2.17
N HIS A 39 0.45 -1.69 -2.87
CA HIS A 39 -0.81 -2.41 -2.75
C HIS A 39 -1.27 -2.98 -4.10
N SER A 40 -1.93 -4.12 -4.05
CA SER A 40 -2.48 -4.83 -5.21
C SER A 40 -3.99 -5.06 -5.06
N THR A 41 -4.59 -5.70 -6.06
CA THR A 41 -5.99 -6.15 -6.01
C THR A 41 -6.25 -7.25 -4.97
N ALA A 42 -5.24 -7.77 -4.27
CA ALA A 42 -5.47 -8.63 -3.11
C ALA A 42 -6.03 -7.85 -1.91
N SER A 43 -5.77 -6.54 -1.84
CA SER A 43 -6.45 -5.62 -0.93
C SER A 43 -7.16 -4.50 -1.70
N ASP A 44 -6.68 -3.25 -1.68
CA ASP A 44 -7.33 -2.08 -2.27
C ASP A 44 -6.51 -1.34 -3.33
N GLY A 45 -5.47 -1.99 -3.84
CA GLY A 45 -4.78 -1.58 -5.06
C GLY A 45 -5.57 -1.92 -6.33
N GLY A 46 -5.23 -1.24 -7.43
CA GLY A 46 -5.89 -1.42 -8.72
C GLY A 46 -5.09 -2.20 -9.77
N LEU A 47 -3.93 -2.75 -9.41
CA LEU A 47 -3.13 -3.63 -10.26
C LEU A 47 -3.05 -5.02 -9.63
N SER A 48 -3.03 -6.06 -10.46
CA SER A 48 -2.75 -7.41 -9.96
C SER A 48 -1.35 -7.49 -9.33
N PRO A 49 -1.09 -8.41 -8.40
CA PRO A 49 0.25 -8.64 -7.86
C PRO A 49 1.31 -8.80 -8.96
N ALA A 50 1.01 -9.54 -10.04
CA ALA A 50 1.93 -9.71 -11.16
C ALA A 50 2.14 -8.43 -11.98
N GLU A 51 1.09 -7.64 -12.22
CA GLU A 51 1.19 -6.37 -12.93
C GLU A 51 2.03 -5.34 -12.16
N LEU A 52 1.83 -5.27 -10.84
CA LEU A 52 2.60 -4.41 -9.94
C LEU A 52 4.10 -4.76 -9.98
N VAL A 53 4.45 -6.05 -9.92
CA VAL A 53 5.84 -6.51 -10.00
C VAL A 53 6.47 -6.13 -11.34
N ARG A 54 5.79 -6.39 -12.46
CA ARG A 54 6.28 -5.99 -13.80
C ARG A 54 6.44 -4.48 -13.92
N LEU A 55 5.53 -3.70 -13.35
CA LEU A 55 5.63 -2.24 -13.34
C LEU A 55 6.82 -1.76 -12.51
N ALA A 56 7.10 -2.39 -11.37
CA ALA A 56 8.28 -2.08 -10.54
C ALA A 56 9.59 -2.38 -11.27
N ASP A 57 9.63 -3.47 -12.04
CA ASP A 57 10.77 -3.82 -12.88
C ASP A 57 11.02 -2.79 -13.98
N GLN A 58 9.95 -2.40 -14.70
CA GLN A 58 9.99 -1.34 -15.72
C GLN A 58 10.40 0.02 -15.13
N ALA A 59 10.03 0.31 -13.88
CA ALA A 59 10.45 1.50 -13.14
C ALA A 59 11.92 1.45 -12.68
N ARG A 60 12.65 0.36 -13.00
CA ARG A 60 14.03 0.07 -12.64
C ARG A 60 14.27 0.13 -11.12
N LEU A 61 13.32 -0.37 -10.34
CA LEU A 61 13.49 -0.51 -8.89
C LEU A 61 14.39 -1.70 -8.56
N ALA A 62 15.23 -1.51 -7.54
CA ALA A 62 16.11 -2.54 -7.00
C ALA A 62 15.35 -3.53 -6.13
N ALA A 63 14.29 -3.07 -5.49
CA ALA A 63 13.36 -3.89 -4.72
C ALA A 63 11.96 -3.24 -4.69
N VAL A 64 10.94 -4.09 -4.63
CA VAL A 64 9.55 -3.70 -4.33
C VAL A 64 9.01 -4.60 -3.21
N ALA A 65 8.21 -4.06 -2.30
CA ALA A 65 7.48 -4.88 -1.33
C ALA A 65 5.98 -4.84 -1.61
N LEU A 66 5.35 -6.00 -1.72
CA LEU A 66 3.89 -6.10 -1.73
C LEU A 66 3.41 -6.14 -0.28
N THR A 67 2.62 -5.15 0.12
CA THR A 67 2.22 -4.91 1.51
C THR A 67 0.72 -4.71 1.63
N ASP A 68 -0.06 -5.60 1.01
CA ASP A 68 -1.52 -5.51 1.01
C ASP A 68 -2.12 -5.46 2.44
N HIS A 69 -3.25 -4.76 2.56
CA HIS A 69 -3.91 -4.56 3.85
C HIS A 69 -4.50 -5.84 4.44
N ASP A 70 -4.00 -6.24 5.61
CA ASP A 70 -4.49 -7.39 6.41
C ASP A 70 -4.58 -8.71 5.60
N THR A 71 -3.71 -8.91 4.62
CA THR A 71 -3.69 -10.12 3.78
C THR A 71 -2.32 -10.40 3.19
N VAL A 72 -2.04 -11.67 2.91
CA VAL A 72 -0.82 -12.15 2.22
C VAL A 72 -1.13 -12.87 0.90
N GLU A 73 -2.41 -12.91 0.55
CA GLU A 73 -2.97 -13.72 -0.54
C GLU A 73 -2.32 -13.36 -1.90
N GLY A 74 -1.96 -12.09 -2.14
CA GLY A 74 -1.27 -11.66 -3.36
C GLY A 74 0.20 -12.12 -3.50
N LEU A 75 0.85 -12.60 -2.43
CA LEU A 75 2.29 -12.86 -2.43
C LEU A 75 2.69 -14.01 -3.35
N ASP A 76 1.89 -15.07 -3.46
CA ASP A 76 2.22 -16.20 -4.34
C ASP A 76 2.27 -15.79 -5.82
N GLU A 77 1.31 -14.97 -6.25
CA GLU A 77 1.28 -14.41 -7.60
C GLU A 77 2.46 -13.46 -7.84
N ALA A 78 2.72 -12.54 -6.90
CA ALA A 78 3.85 -11.63 -6.99
C ALA A 78 5.19 -12.38 -7.08
N CYS A 79 5.39 -13.42 -6.26
CA CYS A 79 6.58 -14.26 -6.27
C CYS A 79 6.79 -14.97 -7.61
N ARG A 80 5.72 -15.45 -8.24
CA ARG A 80 5.82 -16.05 -9.59
C ARG A 80 6.24 -15.01 -10.63
N ALA A 81 5.65 -13.82 -10.61
CA ALA A 81 6.01 -12.74 -11.53
C ALA A 81 7.45 -12.25 -11.31
N ALA A 82 7.92 -12.20 -10.07
CA ALA A 82 9.27 -11.73 -9.75
C ALA A 82 10.37 -12.63 -10.33
N ARG A 83 10.09 -13.94 -10.55
CA ARG A 83 11.02 -14.86 -11.23
C ARG A 83 11.30 -14.46 -12.68
N GLU A 84 10.42 -13.67 -13.30
CA GLU A 84 10.58 -13.14 -14.65
C GLU A 84 11.34 -11.79 -14.66
N CYS A 85 11.68 -11.24 -13.47
CA CYS A 85 12.29 -9.93 -13.28
C CYS A 85 13.61 -10.04 -12.47
N PRO A 86 14.70 -10.60 -13.04
CA PRO A 86 15.89 -11.02 -12.29
C PRO A 86 16.67 -9.88 -11.59
N ASP A 87 16.47 -8.63 -11.99
CA ASP A 87 17.13 -7.48 -11.37
C ASP A 87 16.31 -6.83 -10.24
N LEU A 88 15.05 -7.26 -10.05
CA LEU A 88 14.12 -6.76 -9.05
C LEU A 88 14.02 -7.75 -7.88
N ALA A 89 14.33 -7.33 -6.66
CA ALA A 89 14.01 -8.12 -5.48
C ALA A 89 12.55 -7.90 -5.08
N LEU A 90 11.78 -8.97 -4.88
CA LEU A 90 10.44 -8.88 -4.28
C LEU A 90 10.52 -9.18 -2.79
N VAL A 91 10.23 -8.18 -1.96
CA VAL A 91 10.14 -8.34 -0.52
C VAL A 91 8.72 -8.78 -0.16
N PRO A 92 8.52 -9.99 0.40
CA PRO A 92 7.21 -10.38 0.91
C PRO A 92 6.85 -9.50 2.09
N GLY A 93 5.68 -8.87 2.03
CA GLY A 93 5.25 -7.94 3.05
C GLY A 93 3.75 -7.99 3.31
N ILE A 94 3.34 -7.16 4.26
CA ILE A 94 1.93 -6.96 4.65
C ILE A 94 1.79 -5.60 5.33
N GLU A 95 0.63 -4.94 5.20
CA GLU A 95 0.26 -3.81 6.04
C GLU A 95 -0.84 -4.21 7.03
N VAL A 96 -0.50 -4.29 8.32
CA VAL A 96 -1.40 -4.72 9.39
C VAL A 96 -2.09 -3.52 10.02
N SER A 97 -3.43 -3.57 10.09
CA SER A 97 -4.25 -2.59 10.78
C SER A 97 -4.23 -2.80 12.30
N ALA A 98 -3.78 -1.81 13.05
CA ALA A 98 -3.80 -1.79 14.52
C ALA A 98 -4.65 -0.63 15.07
N SER A 99 -5.15 -0.80 16.29
CA SER A 99 -5.85 0.25 17.02
C SER A 99 -4.87 1.29 17.59
N CYS A 100 -5.28 2.55 17.61
CA CYS A 100 -4.54 3.63 18.26
C CYS A 100 -5.56 4.58 18.90
N PRO A 101 -5.27 5.22 20.05
CA PRO A 101 -6.19 6.19 20.66
C PRO A 101 -6.66 7.30 19.72
N HIS A 102 -5.85 7.62 18.70
CA HIS A 102 -6.13 8.68 17.73
C HIS A 102 -6.80 8.16 16.45
N GLY A 103 -7.10 6.86 16.34
CA GLY A 103 -7.77 6.25 15.19
C GLY A 103 -7.20 4.89 14.79
N THR A 104 -6.74 4.80 13.55
CA THR A 104 -6.08 3.60 13.02
C THR A 104 -4.59 3.87 12.86
N LEU A 105 -3.76 2.92 13.28
CA LEU A 105 -2.34 2.89 13.02
C LEU A 105 -2.04 1.69 12.12
N HIS A 106 -1.13 1.84 11.17
CA HIS A 106 -0.71 0.73 10.32
C HIS A 106 0.75 0.37 10.55
N LEU A 107 1.03 -0.92 10.46
CA LEU A 107 2.37 -1.47 10.61
C LEU A 107 2.71 -2.28 9.36
N LEU A 108 3.82 -1.96 8.70
CA LEU A 108 4.36 -2.85 7.68
C LEU A 108 5.09 -4.01 8.37
N GLY A 109 4.84 -5.22 7.89
CA GLY A 109 5.74 -6.35 8.08
C GLY A 109 6.54 -6.55 6.80
N LEU A 110 7.88 -6.45 6.88
CA LEU A 110 8.76 -6.66 5.74
C LEU A 110 9.60 -7.93 5.90
N GLY A 111 9.67 -8.75 4.86
CA GLY A 111 10.38 -10.03 4.88
C GLY A 111 9.67 -11.09 5.74
N ILE A 112 8.34 -11.06 5.76
CA ILE A 112 7.53 -12.03 6.50
C ILE A 112 7.54 -13.40 5.82
N ASP A 113 7.34 -14.45 6.61
CA ASP A 113 6.91 -15.77 6.17
C ASP A 113 5.38 -15.79 6.07
N PRO A 114 4.80 -15.84 4.85
CA PRO A 114 3.36 -15.89 4.67
C PRO A 114 2.71 -17.17 5.18
N ALA A 115 3.49 -18.25 5.38
CA ALA A 115 3.01 -19.51 5.93
C ALA A 115 3.00 -19.53 7.48
N SER A 116 3.36 -18.42 8.14
CA SER A 116 3.37 -18.35 9.60
C SER A 116 1.98 -18.51 10.20
N ASP A 117 1.81 -19.54 11.05
CA ASP A 117 0.58 -19.78 11.81
C ASP A 117 0.16 -18.58 12.68
N ALA A 118 1.15 -17.85 13.22
CA ALA A 118 0.89 -16.67 14.05
C ALA A 118 0.28 -15.53 13.22
N LEU A 119 0.78 -15.35 11.99
CA LEU A 119 0.23 -14.40 11.04
C LEU A 119 -1.16 -14.86 10.59
N ALA A 120 -1.35 -16.12 10.21
CA ALA A 120 -2.64 -16.65 9.77
C ALA A 120 -3.77 -16.39 10.79
N ARG A 121 -3.53 -16.66 12.08
CA ARG A 121 -4.50 -16.36 13.16
C ARG A 121 -4.82 -14.88 13.30
N THR A 122 -3.81 -14.03 13.11
CA THR A 122 -3.97 -12.58 13.12
C THR A 122 -4.85 -12.12 11.97
N LEU A 123 -4.61 -12.61 10.75
CA LEU A 123 -5.40 -12.25 9.57
C LEU A 123 -6.86 -12.68 9.71
N GLN A 124 -7.12 -13.87 10.26
CA GLN A 124 -8.48 -14.34 10.53
C GLN A 124 -9.26 -13.35 11.42
N THR A 125 -8.63 -12.85 12.49
CA THR A 125 -9.24 -11.86 13.38
C THR A 125 -9.56 -10.55 12.64
N LEU A 126 -8.60 -10.04 11.87
CA LEU A 126 -8.75 -8.77 11.13
C LEU A 126 -9.81 -8.86 10.02
N GLN A 127 -9.90 -10.01 9.35
CA GLN A 127 -10.88 -10.28 8.30
C GLN A 127 -12.29 -10.45 8.90
N ALA A 128 -12.43 -11.13 10.05
CA ALA A 128 -13.70 -11.23 10.76
C ALA A 128 -14.23 -9.84 11.15
N GLY A 129 -13.36 -8.96 11.67
CA GLY A 129 -13.74 -7.58 11.97
C GLY A 129 -14.21 -6.78 10.75
N ARG A 130 -13.68 -7.05 9.55
CA ARG A 130 -14.18 -6.44 8.30
C ARG A 130 -15.55 -7.00 7.90
N ALA A 131 -15.74 -8.32 8.02
CA ALA A 131 -16.99 -9.00 7.70
C ALA A 131 -18.15 -8.53 8.60
N GLU A 132 -17.88 -8.21 9.87
CA GLU A 132 -18.89 -7.64 10.78
C GLU A 132 -19.15 -6.14 10.50
N ARG A 133 -18.09 -5.37 10.28
CA ARG A 133 -18.20 -3.90 10.10
C ARG A 133 -18.88 -3.53 8.79
N ASN A 134 -18.52 -4.14 7.67
CA ASN A 134 -18.95 -3.67 6.36
C ASN A 134 -20.49 -3.65 6.21
N PRO A 135 -21.26 -4.68 6.62
CA PRO A 135 -22.73 -4.64 6.59
C PRO A 135 -23.33 -3.47 7.39
N ARG A 136 -22.72 -3.10 8.52
CA ARG A 136 -23.18 -1.96 9.35
C ARG A 136 -22.98 -0.63 8.62
N ILE A 137 -21.85 -0.46 7.93
CA ILE A 137 -21.61 0.71 7.07
C ILE A 137 -22.67 0.78 5.96
N LEU A 138 -22.92 -0.33 5.26
CA LEU A 138 -23.90 -0.39 4.16
C LEU A 138 -25.32 -0.09 4.63
N ALA A 139 -25.75 -0.68 5.75
CA ALA A 139 -27.06 -0.39 6.35
C ALA A 139 -27.21 1.10 6.67
N ARG A 140 -26.18 1.69 7.29
CA ARG A 140 -26.19 3.13 7.64
C ARG A 140 -26.17 4.03 6.41
N LEU A 141 -25.45 3.67 5.35
CA LEU A 141 -25.49 4.42 4.08
C LEU A 141 -26.89 4.34 3.44
N GLY A 142 -27.56 3.19 3.52
CA GLY A 142 -28.96 3.03 3.09
C GLY A 142 -29.92 3.96 3.82
N GLU A 143 -29.82 4.05 5.16
CA GLU A 143 -30.60 5.00 5.98
C GLU A 143 -30.34 6.46 5.58
N LEU A 144 -29.15 6.77 5.09
CA LEU A 144 -28.74 8.10 4.63
C LEU A 144 -29.11 8.37 3.16
N GLY A 145 -29.88 7.49 2.52
CA GLY A 145 -30.34 7.64 1.12
C GLY A 145 -29.31 7.23 0.07
N MET A 146 -28.26 6.51 0.44
CA MET A 146 -27.24 5.97 -0.45
C MET A 146 -27.20 4.43 -0.36
N PRO A 147 -28.28 3.72 -0.74
CA PRO A 147 -28.32 2.26 -0.67
C PRO A 147 -27.20 1.66 -1.54
N LEU A 148 -26.50 0.69 -0.95
CA LEU A 148 -25.38 -0.01 -1.59
C LEU A 148 -25.35 -1.46 -1.10
N THR A 149 -25.20 -2.43 -2.01
CA THR A 149 -25.11 -3.85 -1.66
C THR A 149 -23.67 -4.33 -1.55
N MET A 150 -23.44 -5.50 -0.94
CA MET A 150 -22.09 -6.07 -0.86
C MET A 150 -21.58 -6.49 -2.24
N GLU A 151 -22.48 -6.95 -3.12
CA GLU A 151 -22.16 -7.30 -4.51
C GLU A 151 -21.63 -6.10 -5.28
N GLU A 152 -22.22 -4.92 -5.10
CA GLU A 152 -21.76 -3.67 -5.73
C GLU A 152 -20.39 -3.23 -5.20
N VAL A 153 -20.12 -3.48 -3.91
CA VAL A 153 -18.81 -3.23 -3.32
C VAL A 153 -17.76 -4.18 -3.90
N LEU A 154 -18.10 -5.47 -4.06
CA LEU A 154 -17.23 -6.47 -4.68
C LEU A 154 -16.96 -6.16 -6.15
N GLU A 155 -17.98 -5.73 -6.89
CA GLU A 155 -17.84 -5.29 -8.28
C GLU A 155 -16.88 -4.08 -8.38
N ALA A 156 -17.03 -3.10 -7.49
CA ALA A 156 -16.14 -1.95 -7.46
C ALA A 156 -14.70 -2.30 -7.10
N ALA A 157 -14.50 -3.29 -6.24
CA ALA A 157 -13.17 -3.77 -5.85
C ALA A 157 -12.46 -4.57 -6.96
N GLY A 158 -13.21 -5.03 -7.97
CA GLY A 158 -12.66 -5.77 -9.10
C GLY A 158 -12.40 -7.25 -8.81
N PRO A 159 -11.71 -7.95 -9.72
CA PRO A 159 -11.46 -9.39 -9.57
C PRO A 159 -10.56 -9.66 -8.37
N ALA A 160 -10.98 -10.60 -7.51
CA ALA A 160 -10.08 -11.17 -6.50
C ALA A 160 -8.96 -11.95 -7.18
N PRO A 161 -7.78 -12.09 -6.54
CA PRO A 161 -6.78 -13.02 -7.02
C PRO A 161 -7.35 -14.44 -7.12
N ALA A 162 -6.84 -15.21 -8.08
CA ALA A 162 -7.41 -16.51 -8.43
C ALA A 162 -7.40 -17.48 -7.23
N GLY A 163 -8.60 -17.94 -6.83
CA GLY A 163 -8.78 -18.92 -5.75
C GLY A 163 -8.76 -18.33 -4.34
N GLN A 164 -8.77 -17.00 -4.20
CA GLN A 164 -8.60 -16.32 -2.90
C GLN A 164 -9.84 -15.52 -2.50
N ARG A 165 -9.97 -15.23 -1.20
CA ARG A 165 -11.06 -14.39 -0.69
C ARG A 165 -10.74 -12.92 -0.94
N HIS A 166 -11.71 -12.20 -1.48
CA HIS A 166 -11.59 -10.75 -1.68
C HIS A 166 -11.62 -10.01 -0.32
N VAL A 167 -10.55 -9.30 0.03
CA VAL A 167 -10.50 -8.55 1.30
C VAL A 167 -11.12 -7.16 1.09
N VAL A 168 -12.40 -7.04 1.44
CA VAL A 168 -13.13 -5.79 1.22
C VAL A 168 -13.00 -4.79 2.36
N GLY A 169 -12.64 -3.55 2.03
CA GLY A 169 -12.47 -2.44 2.96
C GLY A 169 -13.38 -1.23 2.69
N ARG A 170 -13.17 -0.17 3.48
CA ARG A 170 -13.83 1.12 3.26
C ARG A 170 -13.43 1.76 1.93
N ALA A 171 -12.22 1.47 1.43
CA ALA A 171 -11.77 1.93 0.12
C ALA A 171 -12.69 1.43 -1.00
N HIS A 172 -13.08 0.16 -0.98
CA HIS A 172 -14.04 -0.39 -1.96
C HIS A 172 -15.45 0.16 -1.78
N ILE A 173 -15.90 0.37 -0.53
CA ILE A 173 -17.18 1.07 -0.29
C ILE A 173 -17.13 2.50 -0.88
N ALA A 174 -16.00 3.20 -0.74
CA ALA A 174 -15.81 4.53 -1.33
C ALA A 174 -15.85 4.49 -2.86
N GLN A 175 -15.20 3.49 -3.48
CA GLN A 175 -15.23 3.29 -4.93
C GLN A 175 -16.66 2.99 -5.41
N ALA A 176 -17.39 2.14 -4.72
CA ALA A 176 -18.77 1.81 -5.05
C ALA A 176 -19.70 3.02 -4.90
N LEU A 177 -19.53 3.83 -3.85
CA LEU A 177 -20.23 5.11 -3.70
C LEU A 177 -19.94 6.06 -4.87
N HIS A 178 -18.68 6.10 -5.34
CA HIS A 178 -18.29 6.91 -6.48
C HIS A 178 -18.90 6.38 -7.79
N HIS A 179 -18.85 5.08 -8.05
CA HIS A 179 -19.46 4.45 -9.23
C HIS A 179 -20.96 4.67 -9.31
N LYS A 180 -21.66 4.68 -8.15
CA LYS A 180 -23.08 5.00 -8.06
C LYS A 180 -23.40 6.49 -8.18
N GLY A 181 -22.39 7.36 -8.26
CA GLY A 181 -22.55 8.81 -8.38
C GLY A 181 -22.96 9.51 -7.08
N TYR A 182 -22.87 8.83 -5.93
CA TYR A 182 -23.16 9.45 -4.62
C TYR A 182 -22.07 10.43 -4.17
N VAL A 183 -20.85 10.27 -4.72
CA VAL A 183 -19.71 11.15 -4.44
C VAL A 183 -18.90 11.42 -5.71
N SER A 184 -18.23 12.58 -5.75
CA SER A 184 -17.38 13.00 -6.88
C SER A 184 -16.10 12.19 -7.02
N ASP A 185 -15.61 11.64 -5.92
CA ASP A 185 -14.36 10.88 -5.83
C ASP A 185 -14.30 10.10 -4.49
N VAL A 186 -13.32 9.20 -4.39
CA VAL A 186 -13.06 8.37 -3.19
C VAL A 186 -12.76 9.23 -1.95
N GLN A 187 -12.05 10.35 -2.10
CA GLN A 187 -11.67 11.21 -0.97
C GLN A 187 -12.89 11.86 -0.33
N GLN A 188 -13.86 12.28 -1.16
CA GLN A 188 -15.13 12.82 -0.70
C GLN A 188 -15.93 11.80 0.12
N ALA A 189 -15.91 10.51 -0.25
CA ALA A 189 -16.55 9.45 0.54
C ALA A 189 -15.99 9.40 1.97
N PHE A 190 -14.66 9.37 2.11
CA PHE A 190 -14.01 9.40 3.42
C PHE A 190 -14.27 10.71 4.18
N ALA A 191 -14.21 11.85 3.49
CA ALA A 191 -14.37 13.16 4.11
C ALA A 191 -15.80 13.41 4.62
N ARG A 192 -16.82 12.83 3.98
CA ARG A 192 -18.23 13.09 4.30
C ARG A 192 -18.91 11.97 5.06
N TRP A 193 -18.62 10.70 4.74
CA TRP A 193 -19.51 9.60 5.11
C TRP A 193 -18.86 8.51 5.95
N ILE A 194 -17.72 7.98 5.51
CA ILE A 194 -17.16 6.72 6.05
C ILE A 194 -15.79 6.87 6.74
N GLY A 195 -15.22 8.08 6.75
CA GLY A 195 -14.01 8.40 7.51
C GLY A 195 -14.26 8.45 9.02
N GLN A 196 -13.21 8.49 9.83
CA GLN A 196 -13.35 8.53 11.29
C GLN A 196 -14.24 9.70 11.75
N GLY A 197 -15.20 9.42 12.64
CA GLY A 197 -16.16 10.40 13.16
C GLY A 197 -17.25 10.82 12.16
N LYS A 198 -17.37 10.17 11.01
CA LYS A 198 -18.39 10.48 9.97
C LYS A 198 -19.66 9.63 10.14
N PRO A 199 -20.80 10.03 9.53
CA PRO A 199 -22.12 9.45 9.81
C PRO A 199 -22.28 7.95 9.61
N ALA A 200 -21.48 7.34 8.73
CA ALA A 200 -21.45 5.90 8.45
C ALA A 200 -20.11 5.26 8.84
N TYR A 201 -19.41 5.85 9.81
CA TYR A 201 -18.21 5.27 10.39
C TYR A 201 -18.57 4.26 11.47
N PHE A 202 -18.14 3.03 11.26
CA PHE A 202 -18.12 2.00 12.29
C PHE A 202 -16.69 1.53 12.48
N ASP A 203 -16.32 1.37 13.75
CA ASP A 203 -15.05 0.76 14.05
C ASP A 203 -15.09 -0.76 13.80
N LYS A 204 -13.93 -1.36 13.52
CA LYS A 204 -13.77 -2.83 13.51
C LYS A 204 -12.93 -3.24 14.70
N GLU A 205 -13.14 -4.45 15.22
CA GLU A 205 -12.16 -5.06 16.11
C GLU A 205 -10.78 -5.07 15.43
N ARG A 206 -9.76 -4.63 16.16
CA ARG A 206 -8.38 -4.52 15.69
C ARG A 206 -7.45 -5.07 16.75
N LEU A 207 -6.31 -5.54 16.29
CA LEU A 207 -5.19 -5.82 17.18
C LEU A 207 -4.72 -4.53 17.86
N SER A 208 -4.27 -4.66 19.11
CA SER A 208 -3.40 -3.64 19.70
C SER A 208 -2.10 -3.54 18.90
N PRO A 209 -1.41 -2.38 18.93
CA PRO A 209 -0.10 -2.24 18.26
C PRO A 209 0.91 -3.30 18.72
N ALA A 210 0.90 -3.65 20.01
CA ALA A 210 1.76 -4.70 20.56
C ALA A 210 1.48 -6.08 19.94
N GLN A 211 0.21 -6.46 19.79
CA GLN A 211 -0.16 -7.73 19.15
C GLN A 211 0.21 -7.74 17.67
N ALA A 212 0.03 -6.64 16.96
CA ALA A 212 0.40 -6.54 15.55
C ALA A 212 1.91 -6.62 15.33
N ILE A 213 2.71 -5.94 16.18
CA ILE A 213 4.17 -6.04 16.17
C ILE A 213 4.62 -7.48 16.47
N ASP A 214 4.06 -8.11 17.50
CA ASP A 214 4.39 -9.51 17.86
C ASP A 214 4.05 -10.48 16.72
N ALA A 215 2.89 -10.32 16.06
CA ALA A 215 2.50 -11.14 14.92
C ALA A 215 3.49 -11.02 13.75
N ILE A 216 3.90 -9.80 13.38
CA ILE A 216 4.88 -9.56 12.32
C ILE A 216 6.23 -10.21 12.68
N ARG A 217 6.70 -10.01 13.91
CA ARG A 217 7.98 -10.56 14.37
C ARG A 217 7.98 -12.09 14.43
N ARG A 218 6.87 -12.70 14.86
CA ARG A 218 6.70 -14.17 14.85
C ARG A 218 6.59 -14.75 13.44
N ALA A 219 6.22 -13.94 12.46
CA ALA A 219 6.33 -14.28 11.05
C ALA A 219 7.75 -14.05 10.49
N GLY A 220 8.74 -13.72 11.33
CA GLY A 220 10.12 -13.47 10.89
C GLY A 220 10.34 -12.13 10.21
N GLY A 221 9.31 -11.29 10.12
CA GLY A 221 9.36 -9.98 9.48
C GLY A 221 9.85 -8.87 10.41
N LEU A 222 10.27 -7.77 9.79
CA LEU A 222 10.63 -6.52 10.44
C LEU A 222 9.38 -5.63 10.57
N ALA A 223 9.01 -5.27 11.80
CA ALA A 223 7.85 -4.42 12.07
C ALA A 223 8.18 -2.93 11.94
N VAL A 224 7.46 -2.21 11.06
CA VAL A 224 7.72 -0.83 10.69
C VAL A 224 6.47 0.02 10.89
N LEU A 225 6.60 1.22 11.47
CA LEU A 225 5.50 2.17 11.50
C LEU A 225 5.28 2.74 10.09
N ALA A 226 4.13 2.44 9.49
CA ALA A 226 3.72 2.99 8.20
C ALA A 226 3.26 4.45 8.34
N HIS A 227 3.51 5.23 7.29
CA HIS A 227 3.07 6.62 7.04
C HIS A 227 2.68 7.42 8.30
N PRO A 228 3.65 7.78 9.17
CA PRO A 228 3.39 8.54 10.40
C PRO A 228 2.52 9.80 10.23
N VAL A 229 2.48 10.39 9.02
CA VAL A 229 1.56 11.49 8.67
C VAL A 229 0.09 11.18 8.95
N HIS A 230 -0.37 9.93 8.78
CA HIS A 230 -1.77 9.55 8.99
C HIS A 230 -2.16 9.44 10.46
N LEU A 231 -1.18 9.43 11.38
CA LEU A 231 -1.44 9.56 12.81
C LEU A 231 -1.95 10.96 13.20
N ARG A 232 -1.76 11.96 12.33
CA ARG A 232 -2.23 13.35 12.53
C ARG A 232 -1.81 13.95 13.88
N MET A 233 -0.56 13.67 14.28
CA MET A 233 0.03 14.28 15.47
C MET A 233 0.23 15.78 15.25
N ASP A 234 -0.15 16.60 16.23
CA ASP A 234 -0.05 18.07 16.17
C ASP A 234 1.39 18.55 16.14
N ASN A 235 2.30 17.79 16.76
CA ASN A 235 3.70 18.17 16.89
C ASN A 235 4.65 16.97 17.00
N ARG A 236 5.95 17.28 16.87
CA ARG A 236 7.05 16.31 16.96
C ARG A 236 7.07 15.53 18.27
N LEU A 237 6.74 16.14 19.41
CA LEU A 237 6.83 15.48 20.72
C LEU A 237 5.76 14.40 20.87
N GLN A 238 4.55 14.64 20.37
CA GLN A 238 3.49 13.63 20.35
C GLN A 238 3.88 12.45 19.46
N LEU A 239 4.41 12.71 18.26
CA LEU A 239 4.90 11.65 17.38
C LEU A 239 6.04 10.87 18.05
N GLU A 240 7.02 11.55 18.65
CA GLU A 240 8.13 10.90 19.37
C GLU A 240 7.62 10.00 20.51
N ARG A 241 6.59 10.43 21.25
CA ARG A 241 5.98 9.62 22.32
C ARG A 241 5.37 8.34 21.77
N VAL A 242 4.59 8.43 20.70
CA VAL A 242 3.96 7.25 20.06
C VAL A 242 5.04 6.31 19.52
N VAL A 243 6.05 6.81 18.82
CA VAL A 243 7.12 5.97 18.27
C VAL A 243 7.93 5.30 19.38
N ARG A 244 8.20 5.98 20.50
CA ARG A 244 8.86 5.38 21.68
C ARG A 244 8.03 4.28 22.33
N GLU A 245 6.73 4.47 22.44
CA GLU A 245 5.81 3.46 22.96
C GLU A 245 5.83 2.21 22.09
N LEU A 246 5.73 2.37 20.76
CA LEU A 246 5.82 1.26 19.81
C LEU A 246 7.19 0.57 19.83
N ALA A 247 8.28 1.34 19.97
CA ALA A 247 9.63 0.78 20.14
C ALA A 247 9.72 -0.08 21.41
N GLY A 248 9.05 0.31 22.49
CA GLY A 248 8.92 -0.50 23.72
C GLY A 248 8.18 -1.83 23.50
N HIS A 249 7.34 -1.92 22.46
CA HIS A 249 6.67 -3.15 22.04
C HIS A 249 7.45 -3.96 21.00
N GLY A 250 8.65 -3.52 20.59
CA GLY A 250 9.50 -4.22 19.64
C GLY A 250 9.37 -3.74 18.19
N LEU A 251 8.89 -2.51 17.96
CA LEU A 251 8.98 -1.85 16.65
C LEU A 251 10.45 -1.75 16.23
N GLU A 252 10.73 -2.07 14.96
CA GLU A 252 12.09 -2.15 14.42
C GLU A 252 12.37 -1.16 13.31
N GLY A 253 11.33 -0.49 12.78
CA GLY A 253 11.48 0.48 11.71
C GLY A 253 10.45 1.60 11.74
N ILE A 254 10.75 2.65 10.98
CA ILE A 254 9.83 3.75 10.70
C ILE A 254 9.90 4.11 9.21
N GLU A 255 8.73 4.30 8.60
CA GLU A 255 8.63 4.85 7.26
C GLU A 255 8.96 6.35 7.30
N ALA A 256 10.09 6.73 6.72
CA ALA A 256 10.52 8.13 6.67
C ALA A 256 10.15 8.79 5.34
N TYR A 257 10.16 8.03 4.25
CA TYR A 257 9.83 8.51 2.91
C TYR A 257 8.45 7.97 2.51
N HIS A 258 7.51 8.86 2.25
CA HIS A 258 6.14 8.53 1.85
C HIS A 258 5.55 9.64 0.97
N SER A 259 4.61 9.32 0.09
CA SER A 259 4.02 10.27 -0.88
C SER A 259 3.34 11.47 -0.21
N ASP A 260 2.72 11.26 0.96
CA ASP A 260 2.04 12.30 1.73
C ASP A 260 2.97 13.04 2.72
N HIS A 261 4.25 12.66 2.82
CA HIS A 261 5.16 13.32 3.74
C HIS A 261 5.64 14.67 3.21
N SER A 262 5.61 15.68 4.08
CA SER A 262 6.42 16.89 3.87
C SER A 262 7.90 16.60 4.14
N ASP A 263 8.79 17.40 3.56
CA ASP A 263 10.24 17.33 3.86
C ASP A 263 10.53 17.45 5.36
N THR A 264 9.74 18.25 6.07
CA THR A 264 9.86 18.41 7.52
C THR A 264 9.53 17.12 8.26
N LEU A 265 8.44 16.45 7.88
CA LEU A 265 8.09 15.17 8.50
C LEU A 265 9.11 14.08 8.15
N THR A 266 9.58 14.02 6.91
CA THR A 266 10.67 13.12 6.50
C THR A 266 11.90 13.31 7.39
N ARG A 267 12.35 14.55 7.61
CA ARG A 267 13.47 14.85 8.51
C ARG A 267 13.22 14.43 9.96
N ILE A 268 11.99 14.61 10.46
CA ILE A 268 11.61 14.16 11.80
C ILE A 268 11.70 12.63 11.91
N CYS A 269 11.13 11.89 10.96
CA CYS A 269 11.16 10.42 10.97
C CYS A 269 12.60 9.88 10.86
N LEU A 270 13.45 10.49 10.02
CA LEU A 270 14.87 10.14 9.93
C LEU A 270 15.62 10.38 11.25
N ASP A 271 15.33 11.49 11.94
CA ASP A 271 15.92 11.78 13.25
C ASP A 271 15.45 10.80 14.33
N LEU A 272 14.15 10.47 14.35
CA LEU A 272 13.59 9.48 15.26
C LEU A 272 14.20 8.10 15.01
N GLY A 273 14.33 7.68 13.74
CA GLY A 273 14.99 6.43 13.38
C GLY A 273 16.40 6.34 13.94
N ARG A 274 17.19 7.41 13.77
CA ARG A 274 18.55 7.49 14.34
C ARG A 274 18.56 7.43 15.87
N ARG A 275 17.72 8.22 16.54
CA ARG A 275 17.73 8.37 18.01
C ARG A 275 17.20 7.14 18.75
N LEU A 276 16.30 6.40 18.12
CA LEU A 276 15.65 5.22 18.71
C LEU A 276 16.22 3.90 18.17
N GLY A 277 17.19 3.94 17.25
CA GLY A 277 17.79 2.75 16.66
C GLY A 277 16.85 1.99 15.71
N LEU A 278 15.85 2.67 15.14
CA LEU A 278 14.89 2.08 14.20
C LEU A 278 15.45 2.14 12.78
N ALA A 279 15.21 1.08 12.01
CA ALA A 279 15.49 1.05 10.59
C ALA A 279 14.66 2.11 9.84
N VAL A 280 15.30 2.80 8.91
CA VAL A 280 14.62 3.71 7.99
C VAL A 280 14.11 2.91 6.79
N VAL A 281 12.83 3.09 6.49
CA VAL A 281 12.11 2.48 5.37
C VAL A 281 11.42 3.60 4.56
N GLY A 282 11.04 3.29 3.32
CA GLY A 282 10.23 4.18 2.52
C GLY A 282 9.51 3.45 1.41
N GLY A 283 8.35 3.96 1.05
CA GLY A 283 7.57 3.51 -0.09
C GLY A 283 6.61 4.57 -0.57
N SER A 284 5.93 4.28 -1.66
CA SER A 284 5.00 5.21 -2.29
C SER A 284 3.61 5.16 -1.68
N ASP A 285 3.25 4.04 -1.03
CA ASP A 285 1.87 3.68 -0.71
C ASP A 285 1.01 3.59 -2.00
N PHE A 286 1.61 3.03 -3.06
CA PHE A 286 1.02 2.97 -4.39
C PHE A 286 -0.18 2.02 -4.42
N HIS A 287 -1.31 2.55 -4.88
CA HIS A 287 -2.54 1.79 -5.12
C HIS A 287 -2.93 1.77 -6.62
N GLY A 288 -2.18 2.42 -7.51
CA GLY A 288 -2.57 2.53 -8.92
C GLY A 288 -3.77 3.46 -9.16
N PRO A 289 -4.72 3.11 -10.05
CA PRO A 289 -5.86 3.96 -10.39
C PRO A 289 -6.67 4.51 -9.20
N PRO A 290 -6.89 3.76 -8.09
CA PRO A 290 -7.47 4.30 -6.86
C PRO A 290 -6.77 5.51 -6.23
N LYS A 291 -5.44 5.65 -6.40
CA LYS A 291 -4.64 6.81 -5.96
C LYS A 291 -3.85 7.39 -7.14
N PRO A 292 -4.50 8.07 -8.10
CA PRO A 292 -3.88 8.43 -9.38
C PRO A 292 -2.75 9.47 -9.27
N HIS A 293 -2.65 10.16 -8.13
CA HIS A 293 -1.58 11.12 -7.82
C HIS A 293 -0.31 10.44 -7.26
N VAL A 294 -0.41 9.22 -6.74
CA VAL A 294 0.72 8.44 -6.26
C VAL A 294 1.38 7.72 -7.43
N ARG A 295 2.72 7.73 -7.47
CA ARG A 295 3.52 7.11 -8.53
C ARG A 295 4.42 6.06 -7.90
N LEU A 296 4.43 4.86 -8.46
CA LEU A 296 5.34 3.79 -8.03
C LEU A 296 6.80 4.27 -8.06
N GLY A 297 7.56 3.96 -7.01
CA GLY A 297 8.95 4.40 -6.82
C GLY A 297 9.10 5.88 -6.48
N ARG A 298 8.02 6.57 -6.10
CA ARG A 298 8.02 7.97 -5.63
C ARG A 298 7.36 8.04 -4.24
N PRO A 299 7.97 8.72 -3.25
CA PRO A 299 9.26 9.43 -3.33
C PRO A 299 10.42 8.48 -3.64
N ARG A 300 11.51 9.02 -4.22
CA ARG A 300 12.68 8.20 -4.52
C ARG A 300 13.34 7.81 -3.21
N VAL A 301 13.31 6.52 -2.88
CA VAL A 301 13.94 5.97 -1.67
C VAL A 301 15.26 5.33 -2.07
N PRO A 302 16.42 5.98 -1.82
CA PRO A 302 17.70 5.39 -2.17
C PRO A 302 17.92 4.15 -1.34
N VAL A 303 18.40 3.10 -1.98
CA VAL A 303 18.85 1.86 -1.35
C VAL A 303 19.89 2.14 -0.23
N ALA A 304 20.73 3.17 -0.40
CA ALA A 304 21.70 3.61 0.61
C ALA A 304 21.09 4.28 1.86
N ALA A 305 19.82 4.70 1.82
CA ALA A 305 19.12 5.27 2.97
C ALA A 305 18.54 4.19 3.90
N LEU A 306 18.51 2.93 3.46
CA LEU A 306 17.93 1.82 4.19
C LEU A 306 18.87 1.29 5.28
N GLY A 307 18.31 0.87 6.41
CA GLY A 307 19.08 0.26 7.49
C GLY A 307 19.60 -1.14 7.14
N PRO A 308 20.65 -1.64 7.83
CA PRO A 308 21.24 -2.96 7.55
C PRO A 308 20.25 -4.13 7.65
N ALA A 309 19.22 -4.02 8.50
CA ALA A 309 18.18 -5.04 8.62
C ALA A 309 17.31 -5.14 7.36
N VAL A 310 16.95 -4.01 6.76
CA VAL A 310 16.16 -3.95 5.52
C VAL A 310 16.98 -4.48 4.34
N TRP A 311 18.27 -4.14 4.29
CA TRP A 311 19.19 -4.69 3.31
C TRP A 311 19.27 -6.22 3.33
N ARG A 312 19.39 -6.82 4.53
CA ARG A 312 19.38 -8.28 4.69
C ARG A 312 18.06 -8.92 4.26
N ILE A 313 16.94 -8.21 4.37
CA ILE A 313 15.66 -8.67 3.82
C ILE A 313 15.70 -8.65 2.29
N ILE A 314 16.10 -7.52 1.70
CA ILE A 314 16.19 -7.38 0.24
C ILE A 314 17.14 -8.41 -0.38
N ASP A 315 18.28 -8.66 0.25
CA ASP A 315 19.30 -9.60 -0.25
C ASP A 315 18.80 -11.05 -0.25
N ARG A 316 18.04 -11.46 0.78
CA ARG A 316 17.37 -12.77 0.84
C ARG A 316 16.19 -12.91 -0.14
N SER A 317 15.72 -11.80 -0.69
CA SER A 317 14.60 -11.69 -1.62
C SER A 317 15.02 -11.65 -3.10
N ARG A 318 16.31 -11.77 -3.39
CA ARG A 318 16.86 -11.95 -4.74
C ARG A 318 16.96 -13.43 -5.08
#